data_AF-A0A1V5F565-F1
#
_entry.id   AF-A0A1V5F565-F1
#
_cell.length_a   1.000
_cell.length_b   1.000
_cell.length_c   1.000
_cell.angle_alpha   90.00
_cell.angle_beta   90.00
_cell.angle_gamma   90.00
#
_symmetry.space_group_name_H-M   'P 1'
#
loop_
_entity.id
_entity.type
_entity.pdbx_description
1 polymer ?
#
loop_
_entity_poly.entity_id
_entity_poly.type
_entity_poly.pdbx_seq_one_letter_code
_entity_poly.pdbx_strand_id
1 'polypeptide(L)'
;MQNTPLIGKTIREARLREAAGVSVIGVWQGGRLLPPHPDLLLDEMSLPVVMGTREQIDELNIMLVIYSANDEPVLVIGGGTVGQAATRALRRQNIGVHLIEIAPCAGLEAIPDRLFAGDAADLRVLMEAGLDKTPSVLLTTHDDATNIFLAVYCRRLNPEVRIVSRITYERNVEAILRAGANFVLSEAWLGAEIVMAQLMGRETIILGEGVELMTLPLPSSLAGQTLAESGIGARTGLNVIAIEQDGAFVANPPPSVPLRRDCQLVALGSLAQRQVFDAAYSNGEA
;
A
#
# COMPACT_ATOMS: atom_id res chain seq x y z
N MET A 1 1.11 -0.20 -10.53
CA MET A 1 0.65 0.84 -11.47
C MET A 1 1.02 0.55 -12.92
N GLN A 2 2.08 -0.22 -13.21
CA GLN A 2 2.38 -0.63 -14.60
C GLN A 2 1.12 -1.07 -15.37
N ASN A 3 0.93 -0.49 -16.56
CA ASN A 3 -0.18 -0.73 -17.47
C ASN A 3 -1.58 -0.31 -16.99
N THR A 4 -1.70 0.58 -16.00
CA THR A 4 -3.01 1.16 -15.62
C THR A 4 -3.23 2.53 -16.29
N PRO A 5 -4.49 2.93 -16.53
CA PRO A 5 -4.83 4.25 -17.07
C PRO A 5 -4.63 5.40 -16.06
N LEU A 6 -4.00 5.14 -14.91
CA LEU A 6 -3.77 6.10 -13.85
C LEU A 6 -2.38 6.75 -13.91
N ILE A 7 -1.41 6.12 -14.59
CA ILE A 7 -0.05 6.67 -14.70
C ILE A 7 -0.10 8.05 -15.38
N GLY A 8 0.60 9.02 -14.79
CA GLY A 8 0.69 10.39 -15.26
C GLY A 8 -0.50 11.28 -14.88
N LYS A 9 -1.51 10.74 -14.18
CA LYS A 9 -2.64 11.51 -13.65
C LYS A 9 -2.41 11.88 -12.20
N THR A 10 -2.96 13.00 -11.78
CA THR A 10 -3.13 13.32 -10.36
C THR A 10 -4.25 12.49 -9.73
N ILE A 11 -4.31 12.40 -8.40
CA ILE A 11 -5.45 11.77 -7.69
C ILE A 11 -6.79 12.37 -8.14
N ARG A 12 -6.84 13.69 -8.34
CA ARG A 12 -8.03 14.40 -8.82
C ARG A 12 -8.42 13.96 -10.24
N GLU A 13 -7.47 13.87 -11.15
CA GLU A 13 -7.72 13.46 -12.54
C GLU A 13 -8.04 11.98 -12.68
N ALA A 14 -7.53 11.15 -11.77
CA ALA A 14 -7.83 9.72 -11.70
C ALA A 14 -9.31 9.45 -11.39
N ARG A 15 -10.01 10.41 -10.72
CA ARG A 15 -11.45 10.36 -10.43
C ARG A 15 -11.93 9.02 -9.83
N LEU A 16 -11.07 8.35 -9.05
CA LEU A 16 -11.33 7.00 -8.52
C LEU A 16 -12.62 6.91 -7.71
N ARG A 17 -12.94 7.98 -6.98
CA ARG A 17 -14.17 8.09 -6.21
C ARG A 17 -15.42 8.21 -7.06
N GLU A 18 -15.37 8.99 -8.14
CA GLU A 18 -16.51 9.15 -9.05
C GLU A 18 -16.72 7.89 -9.88
N ALA A 19 -15.62 7.26 -10.28
CA ALA A 19 -15.66 6.18 -11.25
C ALA A 19 -15.90 4.80 -10.61
N ALA A 20 -15.39 4.53 -9.40
CA ALA A 20 -15.55 3.25 -8.70
C ALA A 20 -16.15 3.38 -7.28
N GLY A 21 -16.46 4.60 -6.84
CA GLY A 21 -16.96 4.83 -5.49
C GLY A 21 -15.91 4.70 -4.40
N VAL A 22 -14.64 4.38 -4.69
CA VAL A 22 -13.60 4.16 -3.67
C VAL A 22 -13.01 5.47 -3.12
N SER A 23 -12.59 5.47 -1.86
CA SER A 23 -11.84 6.57 -1.25
C SER A 23 -10.35 6.28 -1.19
N VAL A 24 -9.52 7.22 -1.63
CA VAL A 24 -8.05 7.08 -1.57
C VAL A 24 -7.56 7.46 -0.17
N ILE A 25 -7.08 6.48 0.59
CA ILE A 25 -6.53 6.65 1.93
C ILE A 25 -5.14 7.31 1.89
N GLY A 26 -4.37 7.00 0.87
CA GLY A 26 -2.99 7.48 0.69
C GLY A 26 -2.40 6.88 -0.57
N VAL A 27 -1.17 7.26 -0.89
CA VAL A 27 -0.43 6.71 -2.04
C VAL A 27 0.94 6.28 -1.58
N TRP A 28 1.25 5.00 -1.76
CA TRP A 28 2.58 4.51 -1.48
C TRP A 28 3.51 4.90 -2.63
N GLN A 29 4.52 5.71 -2.35
CA GLN A 29 5.48 6.20 -3.33
C GLN A 29 6.85 6.34 -2.67
N GLY A 30 7.91 5.91 -3.34
CA GLY A 30 9.27 6.04 -2.80
C GLY A 30 9.51 5.26 -1.50
N GLY A 31 8.76 4.18 -1.25
CA GLY A 31 8.88 3.39 -0.02
C GLY A 31 8.14 3.97 1.20
N ARG A 32 7.35 5.03 1.02
CA ARG A 32 6.58 5.69 2.07
C ARG A 32 5.12 5.83 1.66
N LEU A 33 4.19 5.84 2.61
CA LEU A 33 2.80 6.21 2.31
C LEU A 33 2.67 7.72 2.44
N LEU A 34 2.31 8.38 1.35
CA LEU A 34 2.03 9.80 1.33
C LEU A 34 0.55 10.03 1.60
N PRO A 35 0.20 11.12 2.33
CA PRO A 35 -1.19 11.52 2.48
C PRO A 35 -1.82 11.80 1.11
N PRO A 36 -3.12 11.53 0.94
CA PRO A 36 -3.79 11.69 -0.33
C PRO A 36 -3.99 13.18 -0.62
N HIS A 37 -3.14 13.77 -1.47
CA HIS A 37 -3.31 15.14 -1.95
C HIS A 37 -3.93 15.13 -3.35
N PRO A 38 -4.95 15.97 -3.65
CA PRO A 38 -5.61 15.98 -4.96
C PRO A 38 -4.65 16.11 -6.15
N ASP A 39 -3.58 16.89 -5.96
CA ASP A 39 -2.60 17.20 -7.01
C ASP A 39 -1.36 16.28 -6.96
N LEU A 40 -1.38 15.23 -6.12
CA LEU A 40 -0.31 14.23 -6.09
C LEU A 40 -0.32 13.42 -7.40
N LEU A 41 0.79 13.45 -8.11
CA LEU A 41 0.98 12.75 -9.38
C LEU A 41 1.21 11.24 -9.14
N LEU A 42 0.45 10.41 -9.85
CA LEU A 42 0.59 8.96 -9.83
C LEU A 42 1.57 8.52 -10.91
N ASP A 43 2.73 8.03 -10.51
CA ASP A 43 3.74 7.43 -11.39
C ASP A 43 3.64 5.90 -11.43
N GLU A 44 4.55 5.24 -12.15
CA GLU A 44 4.59 3.78 -12.29
C GLU A 44 4.83 3.03 -10.96
N MET A 45 5.39 3.73 -9.98
CA MET A 45 5.81 3.21 -8.68
C MET A 45 4.80 3.53 -7.57
N SER A 46 3.82 4.36 -7.89
CA SER A 46 2.73 4.73 -7.00
C SER A 46 1.83 3.52 -6.75
N LEU A 47 1.37 3.33 -5.51
CA LEU A 47 0.31 2.38 -5.18
C LEU A 47 -0.73 3.10 -4.33
N PRO A 48 -1.85 3.56 -4.95
CA PRO A 48 -2.97 4.11 -4.21
C PRO A 48 -3.51 3.04 -3.26
N VAL A 49 -3.56 3.40 -1.99
CA VAL A 49 -4.26 2.63 -0.97
C VAL A 49 -5.68 3.17 -0.96
N VAL A 50 -6.64 2.29 -1.22
CA VAL A 50 -8.06 2.66 -1.33
C VAL A 50 -8.90 1.92 -0.30
N MET A 51 -10.01 2.54 0.09
CA MET A 51 -11.06 1.98 0.92
C MET A 51 -12.36 1.96 0.13
N GLY A 52 -13.08 0.85 0.20
CA GLY A 52 -14.41 0.70 -0.39
C GLY A 52 -15.05 -0.62 0.01
N THR A 53 -16.31 -0.80 -0.35
CA THR A 53 -16.98 -2.10 -0.25
C THR A 53 -16.38 -3.08 -1.27
N ARG A 54 -16.71 -4.38 -1.14
CA ARG A 54 -16.25 -5.40 -2.10
C ARG A 54 -16.66 -5.03 -3.53
N GLU A 55 -17.89 -4.57 -3.70
CA GLU A 55 -18.45 -4.17 -4.99
C GLU A 55 -17.70 -2.97 -5.58
N GLN A 56 -17.35 -1.97 -4.76
CA GLN A 56 -16.56 -0.81 -5.18
C GLN A 56 -15.12 -1.22 -5.59
N ILE A 57 -14.51 -2.16 -4.88
CA ILE A 57 -13.19 -2.69 -5.21
C ILE A 57 -13.24 -3.48 -6.53
N ASP A 58 -14.29 -4.28 -6.74
CA ASP A 58 -14.46 -5.03 -7.99
C ASP A 58 -14.66 -4.09 -9.19
N GLU A 59 -15.45 -3.02 -9.04
CA GLU A 59 -15.62 -1.98 -10.07
C GLU A 59 -14.29 -1.28 -10.40
N LEU A 60 -13.49 -0.96 -9.37
CA LEU A 60 -12.15 -0.41 -9.56
C LEU A 60 -11.26 -1.37 -10.35
N ASN A 61 -11.27 -2.67 -10.02
CA ASN A 61 -10.45 -3.68 -10.69
C ASN A 61 -10.81 -3.82 -12.18
N ILE A 62 -12.12 -3.77 -12.51
CA ILE A 62 -12.60 -3.77 -13.89
C ILE A 62 -12.08 -2.55 -14.66
N MET A 63 -12.22 -1.36 -14.07
CA MET A 63 -11.75 -0.11 -14.67
C MET A 63 -10.24 -0.09 -14.93
N LEU A 64 -9.46 -0.66 -14.00
CA LEU A 64 -8.01 -0.70 -14.12
C LEU A 64 -7.49 -1.79 -15.06
N VAL A 65 -8.38 -2.64 -15.63
CA VAL A 65 -8.03 -3.75 -16.53
C VAL A 65 -6.91 -4.62 -15.94
N ILE A 66 -6.91 -4.81 -14.62
CA ILE A 66 -5.87 -5.61 -13.94
C ILE A 66 -6.01 -7.12 -14.19
N TYR A 67 -7.04 -7.54 -14.93
CA TYR A 67 -7.24 -8.92 -15.37
C TYR A 67 -6.38 -9.24 -16.61
N SER A 68 -5.07 -9.09 -16.50
CA SER A 68 -4.15 -9.84 -17.36
C SER A 68 -3.70 -11.04 -16.54
N ALA A 69 -4.39 -12.17 -16.70
CA ALA A 69 -4.04 -13.42 -16.04
C ALA A 69 -2.72 -13.92 -16.63
N ASN A 70 -1.60 -13.53 -16.01
CA ASN A 70 -0.36 -14.26 -16.15
C ASN A 70 -0.44 -15.43 -15.17
N ASP A 71 -0.76 -16.61 -15.68
CA ASP A 71 -0.90 -17.84 -14.89
C ASP A 71 0.46 -18.43 -14.46
N GLU A 72 1.58 -17.79 -14.86
CA GLU A 72 2.91 -18.21 -14.45
C GLU A 72 3.12 -18.01 -12.94
N PRO A 73 3.82 -18.93 -12.26
CA PRO A 73 4.06 -18.84 -10.83
C PRO A 73 4.82 -17.58 -10.42
N VAL A 74 4.47 -17.01 -9.27
CA VAL A 74 5.28 -15.99 -8.59
C VAL A 74 6.59 -16.60 -8.14
N LEU A 75 7.71 -15.92 -8.39
CA LEU A 75 9.03 -16.36 -7.96
C LEU A 75 9.40 -15.75 -6.61
N VAL A 76 9.63 -16.59 -5.60
CA VAL A 76 10.10 -16.17 -4.26
C VAL A 76 11.57 -16.53 -4.11
N ILE A 77 12.41 -15.57 -3.73
CA ILE A 77 13.84 -15.78 -3.51
C ILE A 77 14.14 -15.61 -2.02
N GLY A 78 14.63 -16.69 -1.40
CA GLY A 78 14.87 -16.83 0.03
C GLY A 78 13.74 -17.58 0.73
N GLY A 79 14.01 -18.81 1.18
CA GLY A 79 13.11 -19.70 1.91
C GLY A 79 13.13 -19.54 3.43
N GLY A 80 13.53 -18.36 3.93
CA GLY A 80 13.48 -18.02 5.35
C GLY A 80 12.06 -17.75 5.86
N THR A 81 11.93 -17.23 7.08
CA THR A 81 10.63 -16.98 7.74
C THR A 81 9.67 -16.16 6.86
N VAL A 82 10.15 -15.06 6.28
CA VAL A 82 9.32 -14.18 5.43
C VAL A 82 8.93 -14.87 4.12
N GLY A 83 9.88 -15.49 3.42
CA GLY A 83 9.61 -16.17 2.15
C GLY A 83 8.62 -17.34 2.29
N GLN A 84 8.74 -18.13 3.36
CA GLN A 84 7.76 -19.18 3.67
C GLN A 84 6.38 -18.61 4.00
N ALA A 85 6.31 -17.55 4.80
CA ALA A 85 5.03 -16.91 5.14
C ALA A 85 4.33 -16.33 3.89
N ALA A 86 5.10 -15.65 3.03
CA ALA A 86 4.62 -15.12 1.76
C ALA A 86 4.14 -16.23 0.82
N THR A 87 4.93 -17.30 0.66
CA THR A 87 4.57 -18.47 -0.15
C THR A 87 3.25 -19.09 0.31
N ARG A 88 3.08 -19.32 1.62
CA ARG A 88 1.82 -19.84 2.18
C ARG A 88 0.63 -18.89 1.98
N ALA A 89 0.86 -17.58 1.99
CA ALA A 89 -0.19 -16.59 1.76
C ALA A 89 -0.65 -16.59 0.29
N LEU A 90 0.30 -16.62 -0.65
CA LEU A 90 0.03 -16.72 -2.09
C LEU A 90 -0.71 -18.02 -2.43
N ARG A 91 -0.24 -19.15 -1.89
CA ARG A 91 -0.84 -20.47 -2.09
C ARG A 91 -2.29 -20.55 -1.61
N ARG A 92 -2.64 -19.88 -0.50
CA ARG A 92 -4.02 -19.78 0.01
C ARG A 92 -4.96 -19.02 -0.93
N GLN A 93 -4.42 -18.18 -1.80
CA GLN A 93 -5.15 -17.45 -2.83
C GLN A 93 -5.12 -18.15 -4.19
N ASN A 94 -4.71 -19.43 -4.24
CA ASN A 94 -4.52 -20.22 -5.47
C ASN A 94 -3.53 -19.60 -6.47
N ILE A 95 -2.56 -18.83 -5.99
CA ILE A 95 -1.46 -18.32 -6.80
C ILE A 95 -0.32 -19.35 -6.77
N GLY A 96 0.16 -19.77 -7.95
CA GLY A 96 1.31 -20.67 -8.07
C GLY A 96 2.59 -20.01 -7.60
N VAL A 97 3.46 -20.76 -6.92
CA VAL A 97 4.72 -20.23 -6.37
C VAL A 97 5.90 -21.14 -6.67
N HIS A 98 6.93 -20.57 -7.27
CA HIS A 98 8.27 -21.14 -7.34
C HIS A 98 9.14 -20.50 -6.26
N LEU A 99 9.98 -21.29 -5.58
CA LEU A 99 10.86 -20.79 -4.52
C LEU A 99 12.31 -21.17 -4.78
N ILE A 100 13.23 -20.21 -4.70
CA ILE A 100 14.68 -20.43 -4.72
C ILE A 100 15.24 -20.27 -3.31
N GLU A 101 16.03 -21.26 -2.87
CA GLU A 101 16.76 -21.21 -1.60
C GLU A 101 18.12 -21.91 -1.75
N ILE A 102 19.19 -21.30 -1.23
CA ILE A 102 20.55 -21.83 -1.30
C ILE A 102 20.68 -23.11 -0.47
N ALA A 103 20.19 -23.08 0.76
CA ALA A 103 20.28 -24.19 1.70
C ALA A 103 18.90 -24.51 2.28
N PRO A 104 18.06 -25.27 1.54
CA PRO A 104 16.71 -25.59 1.98
C PRO A 104 16.68 -26.30 3.34
N CYS A 105 15.85 -25.79 4.27
CA CYS A 105 15.59 -26.50 5.51
C CYS A 105 14.61 -27.65 5.31
N ALA A 106 14.60 -28.61 6.24
CA ALA A 106 13.66 -29.72 6.21
C ALA A 106 12.20 -29.23 6.14
N GLY A 107 11.41 -29.83 5.25
CA GLY A 107 10.00 -29.50 5.05
C GLY A 107 9.72 -28.29 4.16
N LEU A 108 10.74 -27.57 3.68
CA LEU A 108 10.54 -26.43 2.77
C LEU A 108 9.93 -26.85 1.43
N GLU A 109 10.25 -28.07 0.95
CA GLU A 109 9.75 -28.64 -0.30
C GLU A 109 8.21 -28.73 -0.37
N ALA A 110 7.52 -28.82 0.77
CA ALA A 110 6.07 -28.94 0.84
C ALA A 110 5.34 -27.58 0.81
N ILE A 111 6.08 -26.46 0.78
CA ILE A 111 5.53 -25.11 0.90
C ILE A 111 5.23 -24.49 -0.49
N PRO A 112 6.17 -24.44 -1.45
CA PRO A 112 5.92 -23.94 -2.80
C PRO A 112 5.36 -25.03 -3.72
N ASP A 113 4.93 -24.66 -4.93
CA ASP A 113 4.63 -25.61 -6.01
C ASP A 113 5.90 -26.29 -6.52
N ARG A 114 7.01 -25.53 -6.56
CA ARG A 114 8.33 -26.06 -6.92
C ARG A 114 9.43 -25.35 -6.13
N LEU A 115 10.36 -26.13 -5.59
CA LEU A 115 11.55 -25.66 -4.90
C LEU A 115 12.78 -25.84 -5.80
N PHE A 116 13.61 -24.81 -5.86
CA PHE A 116 14.88 -24.77 -6.56
C PHE A 116 15.99 -24.55 -5.54
N ALA A 117 16.81 -25.57 -5.33
CA ALA A 117 17.96 -25.49 -4.45
C ALA A 117 19.14 -24.85 -5.20
N GLY A 118 19.56 -23.65 -4.81
CA GLY A 118 20.65 -22.95 -5.48
C GLY A 118 20.73 -21.46 -5.16
N ASP A 119 21.83 -20.85 -5.59
CA ASP A 119 22.03 -19.41 -5.48
C ASP A 119 21.28 -18.68 -6.59
N ALA A 120 20.44 -17.72 -6.21
CA ALA A 120 19.73 -16.86 -7.14
C ALA A 120 20.67 -15.89 -7.89
N ALA A 121 21.95 -15.81 -7.53
CA ALA A 121 22.97 -15.17 -8.36
C ALA A 121 23.39 -16.01 -9.58
N ASP A 122 23.10 -17.32 -9.62
CA ASP A 122 23.33 -18.16 -10.82
C ASP A 122 22.17 -17.97 -11.82
N LEU A 123 22.50 -17.45 -13.00
CA LEU A 123 21.56 -17.26 -14.11
C LEU A 123 20.74 -18.52 -14.40
N ARG A 124 21.36 -19.70 -14.36
CA ARG A 124 20.69 -20.96 -14.71
C ARG A 124 19.60 -21.28 -13.70
N VAL A 125 19.85 -21.06 -12.40
CA VAL A 125 18.86 -21.29 -11.34
C VAL A 125 17.67 -20.35 -11.51
N LEU A 126 17.93 -19.05 -11.74
CA LEU A 126 16.86 -18.07 -11.97
C LEU A 126 16.01 -18.38 -13.20
N MET A 127 16.64 -18.74 -14.31
CA MET A 127 15.94 -19.04 -15.55
C MET A 127 15.16 -20.36 -15.47
N GLU A 128 15.73 -21.39 -14.84
CA GLU A 128 15.01 -22.64 -14.58
C GLU A 128 13.80 -22.43 -13.66
N ALA A 129 13.90 -21.49 -12.73
CA ALA A 129 12.80 -21.09 -11.87
C ALA A 129 11.73 -20.22 -12.56
N GLY A 130 11.96 -19.79 -13.81
CA GLY A 130 10.97 -19.10 -14.63
C GLY A 130 10.98 -17.57 -14.54
N LEU A 131 12.13 -16.95 -14.20
CA LEU A 131 12.27 -15.49 -14.11
C LEU A 131 11.82 -14.73 -15.38
N ASP A 132 11.99 -15.33 -16.56
CA ASP A 132 11.63 -14.74 -17.85
C ASP A 132 10.12 -14.57 -18.05
N LYS A 133 9.31 -15.40 -17.39
CA LYS A 133 7.85 -15.42 -17.57
C LYS A 133 7.07 -15.03 -16.32
N THR A 134 7.71 -15.12 -15.15
CA THR A 134 7.05 -14.84 -13.87
C THR A 134 6.44 -13.43 -13.87
N PRO A 135 5.21 -13.26 -13.37
CA PRO A 135 4.61 -11.93 -13.23
C PRO A 135 5.30 -11.10 -12.15
N SER A 136 5.88 -11.75 -11.13
CA SER A 136 6.43 -11.07 -9.98
C SER A 136 7.54 -11.87 -9.30
N VAL A 137 8.55 -11.15 -8.83
CA VAL A 137 9.61 -11.65 -7.95
C VAL A 137 9.44 -11.06 -6.55
N LEU A 138 9.48 -11.91 -5.54
CA LEU A 138 9.57 -11.55 -4.12
C LEU A 138 10.99 -11.80 -3.60
N LEU A 139 11.69 -10.73 -3.25
CA LEU A 139 13.03 -10.78 -2.66
C LEU A 139 12.91 -10.77 -1.14
N THR A 140 13.18 -11.92 -0.53
CA THR A 140 12.94 -12.17 0.90
C THR A 140 14.16 -12.65 1.66
N THR A 141 15.35 -12.44 1.10
CA THR A 141 16.60 -12.73 1.81
C THR A 141 16.76 -11.79 3.01
N HIS A 142 17.53 -12.23 4.00
CA HIS A 142 17.81 -11.46 5.21
C HIS A 142 18.89 -10.38 4.99
N ASP A 143 19.61 -10.44 3.87
CA ASP A 143 20.66 -9.48 3.53
C ASP A 143 20.17 -8.45 2.50
N ASP A 144 20.15 -7.19 2.92
CA ASP A 144 19.73 -6.06 2.10
C ASP A 144 20.60 -5.89 0.85
N ALA A 145 21.91 -6.15 0.96
CA ALA A 145 22.83 -6.02 -0.17
C ALA A 145 22.52 -7.07 -1.26
N THR A 146 22.26 -8.31 -0.84
CA THR A 146 21.78 -9.38 -1.71
C THR A 146 20.46 -9.02 -2.37
N ASN A 147 19.47 -8.50 -1.63
CA ASN A 147 18.20 -8.08 -2.21
C ASN A 147 18.37 -6.94 -3.23
N ILE A 148 19.23 -5.95 -2.96
CA ILE A 148 19.53 -4.87 -3.91
C ILE A 148 20.17 -5.44 -5.19
N PHE A 149 21.17 -6.30 -5.05
CA PHE A 149 21.84 -6.95 -6.18
C PHE A 149 20.86 -7.75 -7.04
N LEU A 150 20.03 -8.58 -6.39
CA LEU A 150 19.02 -9.40 -7.08
C LEU A 150 17.95 -8.54 -7.75
N ALA A 151 17.57 -7.39 -7.18
CA ALA A 151 16.65 -6.46 -7.82
C ALA A 151 17.22 -5.93 -9.14
N VAL A 152 18.49 -5.48 -9.15
CA VAL A 152 19.18 -5.08 -10.39
C VAL A 152 19.21 -6.23 -11.38
N TYR A 153 19.55 -7.43 -10.92
CA TYR A 153 19.74 -8.57 -11.79
C TYR A 153 18.43 -9.04 -12.43
N CYS A 154 17.37 -9.18 -11.63
CA CYS A 154 16.03 -9.52 -12.12
C CYS A 154 15.50 -8.47 -13.10
N ARG A 155 15.64 -7.18 -12.79
CA ARG A 155 15.19 -6.10 -13.68
C ARG A 155 15.93 -6.09 -15.02
N ARG A 156 17.21 -6.44 -15.04
CA ARG A 156 17.98 -6.52 -16.30
C ARG A 156 17.55 -7.70 -17.17
N LEU A 157 17.24 -8.83 -16.56
CA LEU A 157 16.86 -10.05 -17.27
C LEU A 157 15.39 -10.02 -17.73
N ASN A 158 14.53 -9.42 -16.92
CA ASN A 158 13.12 -9.20 -17.22
C ASN A 158 12.75 -7.74 -16.90
N PRO A 159 12.81 -6.84 -17.90
CA PRO A 159 12.54 -5.41 -17.72
C PRO A 159 11.14 -5.09 -17.21
N GLU A 160 10.18 -5.99 -17.39
CA GLU A 160 8.77 -5.77 -17.02
C GLU A 160 8.36 -6.47 -15.72
N VAL A 161 9.22 -7.34 -15.16
CA VAL A 161 8.86 -8.12 -13.96
C VAL A 161 8.53 -7.23 -12.78
N ARG A 162 7.46 -7.54 -12.04
CA ARG A 162 7.18 -6.83 -10.80
C ARG A 162 8.13 -7.31 -9.70
N ILE A 163 8.94 -6.43 -9.14
CA ILE A 163 9.88 -6.78 -8.06
C ILE A 163 9.37 -6.19 -6.75
N VAL A 164 9.13 -7.06 -5.77
CA VAL A 164 8.76 -6.69 -4.41
C VAL A 164 9.84 -7.18 -3.46
N SER A 165 10.30 -6.34 -2.54
CA SER A 165 11.34 -6.72 -1.59
C SER A 165 11.02 -6.32 -0.16
N ARG A 166 11.51 -7.09 0.80
CA ARG A 166 11.79 -6.57 2.14
C ARG A 166 13.16 -5.88 2.17
N ILE A 167 13.32 -4.96 3.10
CA ILE A 167 14.60 -4.38 3.50
C ILE A 167 14.61 -4.32 5.02
N THR A 168 15.76 -4.58 5.62
CA THR A 168 15.92 -4.58 7.08
C THR A 168 16.11 -3.15 7.58
N TYR A 169 16.96 -2.39 6.89
CA TYR A 169 17.30 -1.02 7.27
C TYR A 169 16.70 0.01 6.32
N GLU A 170 16.06 1.05 6.89
CA GLU A 170 15.42 2.12 6.11
C GLU A 170 16.39 2.85 5.18
N ARG A 171 17.66 3.03 5.58
CA ARG A 171 18.70 3.66 4.75
C ARG A 171 18.92 2.99 3.39
N ASN A 172 18.51 1.73 3.24
CA ASN A 172 18.67 0.95 2.02
C ASN A 172 17.44 1.01 1.10
N VAL A 173 16.31 1.58 1.55
CA VAL A 173 15.05 1.68 0.79
C VAL A 173 15.29 2.36 -0.56
N GLU A 174 15.94 3.52 -0.57
CA GLU A 174 16.19 4.26 -1.81
C GLU A 174 17.09 3.48 -2.77
N ALA A 175 18.11 2.77 -2.25
CA ALA A 175 19.03 2.00 -3.07
C ALA A 175 18.30 0.86 -3.82
N ILE A 176 17.41 0.14 -3.15
CA ILE A 176 16.68 -0.96 -3.79
C ILE A 176 15.57 -0.48 -4.74
N LEU A 177 14.95 0.68 -4.48
CA LEU A 177 14.03 1.30 -5.43
C LEU A 177 14.77 1.70 -6.71
N ARG A 178 15.95 2.32 -6.59
CA ARG A 178 16.82 2.65 -7.72
C ARG A 178 17.34 1.41 -8.46
N ALA A 179 17.47 0.28 -7.77
CA ALA A 179 17.82 -1.01 -8.38
C ALA A 179 16.67 -1.59 -9.24
N GLY A 180 15.46 -1.05 -9.14
CA GLY A 180 14.31 -1.46 -9.95
C GLY A 180 13.23 -2.22 -9.17
N ALA A 181 13.29 -2.26 -7.83
CA ALA A 181 12.20 -2.79 -7.04
C ALA A 181 10.96 -1.89 -7.14
N ASN A 182 9.81 -2.45 -7.48
CA ASN A 182 8.54 -1.72 -7.59
C ASN A 182 7.93 -1.39 -6.22
N PHE A 183 8.23 -2.19 -5.19
CA PHE A 183 7.74 -1.98 -3.84
C PHE A 183 8.72 -2.53 -2.81
N VAL A 184 8.87 -1.82 -1.70
CA VAL A 184 9.83 -2.14 -0.65
C VAL A 184 9.19 -1.93 0.70
N LEU A 185 9.31 -2.93 1.57
CA LEU A 185 8.90 -2.86 2.97
C LEU A 185 10.11 -2.80 3.89
N SER A 186 10.20 -1.74 4.70
CA SER A 186 11.16 -1.64 5.80
C SER A 186 10.66 -2.41 7.02
N GLU A 187 11.31 -3.52 7.34
CA GLU A 187 10.95 -4.38 8.46
C GLU A 187 11.12 -3.66 9.80
N ALA A 188 12.25 -2.94 9.98
CA ALA A 188 12.53 -2.21 11.22
C ALA A 188 11.50 -1.09 11.47
N TRP A 189 11.14 -0.35 10.42
CA TRP A 189 10.13 0.71 10.51
C TRP A 189 8.75 0.13 10.84
N LEU A 190 8.31 -0.91 10.11
CA LEU A 190 7.02 -1.57 10.36
C LEU A 190 6.93 -2.11 11.79
N GLY A 191 8.00 -2.72 12.29
CA GLY A 191 8.08 -3.21 13.67
C GLY A 191 7.97 -2.07 14.69
N ALA A 192 8.69 -0.97 14.46
CA ALA A 192 8.65 0.20 15.34
C ALA A 192 7.24 0.81 15.40
N GLU A 193 6.59 1.01 14.26
CA GLU A 193 5.23 1.57 14.19
C GLU A 193 4.21 0.73 14.94
N ILE A 194 4.24 -0.60 14.77
CA ILE A 194 3.31 -1.50 15.47
C ILE A 194 3.52 -1.40 16.99
N VAL A 195 4.77 -1.41 17.46
CA VAL A 195 5.08 -1.28 18.90
C VAL A 195 4.64 0.07 19.45
N MET A 196 4.93 1.15 18.72
CA MET A 196 4.54 2.51 19.13
C MET A 196 3.01 2.67 19.18
N ALA A 197 2.27 2.14 18.20
CA ALA A 197 0.81 2.19 18.19
C ALA A 197 0.21 1.52 19.43
N GLN A 198 0.74 0.35 19.82
CA GLN A 198 0.31 -0.36 21.03
C GLN A 198 0.63 0.42 22.31
N LEU A 199 1.81 1.05 22.39
CA LEU A 199 2.18 1.89 23.54
C LEU A 199 1.31 3.14 23.65
N MET A 200 0.93 3.75 22.53
CA MET A 200 0.10 4.96 22.50
C MET A 200 -1.40 4.66 22.64
N GLY A 201 -1.82 3.39 22.76
CA GLY A 201 -3.23 3.01 22.81
C GLY A 201 -4.00 3.37 21.52
N ARG A 202 -3.30 3.47 20.39
CA ARG A 202 -3.91 3.77 19.08
C ARG A 202 -4.32 2.47 18.41
N GLU A 203 -5.53 2.41 17.86
CA GLU A 203 -5.92 1.32 16.96
C GLU A 203 -5.00 1.32 15.75
N THR A 204 -4.39 0.17 15.47
CA THR A 204 -3.28 0.06 14.53
C THR A 204 -3.83 0.04 13.10
N ILE A 205 -3.84 1.17 12.40
CA ILE A 205 -3.90 1.17 10.94
C ILE A 205 -2.52 1.58 10.43
N ILE A 206 -1.74 0.58 10.02
CA ILE A 206 -0.41 0.77 9.45
C ILE A 206 -0.57 1.42 8.08
N LEU A 207 -0.34 2.73 8.02
CA LEU A 207 -0.46 3.53 6.79
C LEU A 207 0.81 4.33 6.57
N GLY A 208 1.95 3.65 6.42
CA GLY A 208 3.25 4.27 6.08
C GLY A 208 3.68 5.43 7.00
N GLU A 209 4.80 6.07 6.66
CA GLU A 209 5.26 7.27 7.37
C GLU A 209 4.39 8.49 7.03
N GLY A 210 3.72 9.06 8.04
CA GLY A 210 3.12 10.40 7.94
C GLY A 210 1.63 10.46 7.60
N VAL A 211 0.92 9.32 7.59
CA VAL A 211 -0.54 9.27 7.51
C VAL A 211 -1.10 8.58 8.74
N GLU A 212 -1.85 9.31 9.55
CA GLU A 212 -2.50 8.80 10.75
C GLU A 212 -4.01 8.73 10.56
N LEU A 213 -4.64 7.65 11.05
CA LEU A 213 -6.07 7.63 11.29
C LEU A 213 -6.36 8.39 12.59
N MET A 214 -7.29 9.32 12.53
CA MET A 214 -7.67 10.13 13.68
C MET A 214 -9.16 10.34 13.74
N THR A 215 -9.70 10.28 14.96
CA THR A 215 -11.08 10.64 15.24
C THR A 215 -11.11 12.08 15.75
N LEU A 216 -11.86 12.92 15.05
CA LEU A 216 -11.95 14.35 15.27
C LEU A 216 -13.38 14.72 15.64
N PRO A 217 -13.61 15.49 16.73
CA PRO A 217 -14.93 16.05 16.97
C PRO A 217 -15.30 17.01 15.84
N LEU A 218 -16.58 17.04 15.45
CA LEU A 218 -17.04 18.01 14.45
C LEU A 218 -17.00 19.43 15.05
N PRO A 219 -16.24 20.37 14.45
CA PRO A 219 -16.27 21.77 14.86
C PRO A 219 -17.69 22.35 14.70
N SER A 220 -18.12 23.14 15.68
CA SER A 220 -19.44 23.80 15.68
C SER A 220 -19.71 24.64 14.42
N SER A 221 -18.66 25.21 13.81
CA SER A 221 -18.71 25.98 12.55
C SER A 221 -19.13 25.16 11.33
N LEU A 222 -18.95 23.84 11.37
CA LEU A 222 -19.28 22.92 10.27
C LEU A 222 -20.63 22.22 10.44
N ALA A 223 -21.27 22.38 11.60
CA ALA A 223 -22.56 21.76 11.89
C ALA A 223 -23.67 22.26 10.94
N GLY A 224 -24.40 21.33 10.35
CA GLY A 224 -25.50 21.60 9.41
C GLY A 224 -25.05 21.77 7.96
N GLN A 225 -23.75 21.86 7.68
CA GLN A 225 -23.22 21.82 6.32
C GLN A 225 -23.14 20.38 5.82
N THR A 226 -23.09 20.20 4.50
CA THR A 226 -22.70 18.91 3.92
C THR A 226 -21.19 18.71 3.95
N LEU A 227 -20.73 17.46 3.83
CA LEU A 227 -19.29 17.16 3.74
C LEU A 227 -18.63 17.91 2.56
N ALA A 228 -19.31 18.05 1.43
CA ALA A 228 -18.81 18.81 0.28
C ALA A 228 -18.65 20.31 0.59
N GLU A 229 -19.65 20.93 1.22
CA GLU A 229 -19.66 22.35 1.58
C GLU A 229 -18.62 22.67 2.65
N SER A 230 -18.34 21.72 3.55
CA SER A 230 -17.38 21.90 4.64
C SER A 230 -15.98 22.29 4.16
N GLY A 231 -15.60 21.87 2.94
CA GLY A 231 -14.29 22.16 2.37
C GLY A 231 -13.11 21.56 3.14
N ILE A 232 -13.33 20.60 4.06
CA ILE A 232 -12.28 20.02 4.92
C ILE A 232 -11.09 19.55 4.07
N GLY A 233 -11.31 18.62 3.14
CA GLY A 233 -10.22 18.08 2.33
C GLY A 233 -9.55 19.11 1.42
N ALA A 234 -10.32 20.05 0.85
CA ALA A 234 -9.77 21.09 -0.02
C ALA A 234 -8.95 22.14 0.74
N ARG A 235 -9.29 22.44 2.00
CA ARG A 235 -8.64 23.49 2.80
C ARG A 235 -7.50 22.96 3.67
N THR A 236 -7.60 21.73 4.15
CA THR A 236 -6.65 21.16 5.13
C THR A 236 -5.85 20.00 4.59
N GLY A 237 -6.32 19.37 3.50
CA GLY A 237 -5.75 18.14 2.98
C GLY A 237 -6.13 16.88 3.79
N LEU A 238 -6.94 16.99 4.86
CA LEU A 238 -7.46 15.82 5.57
C LEU A 238 -8.51 15.10 4.72
N ASN A 239 -8.42 13.78 4.65
CA ASN A 239 -9.43 12.98 3.98
C ASN A 239 -10.39 12.35 5.01
N VAL A 240 -11.65 12.79 5.02
CA VAL A 240 -12.69 12.20 5.88
C VAL A 240 -13.14 10.88 5.25
N ILE A 241 -12.83 9.77 5.91
CA ILE A 241 -13.12 8.42 5.41
C ILE A 241 -14.29 7.75 6.09
N ALA A 242 -14.69 8.22 7.27
CA ALA A 242 -15.89 7.78 7.93
C ALA A 242 -16.48 8.91 8.76
N ILE A 243 -17.78 8.81 8.99
CA ILE A 243 -18.52 9.66 9.91
C ILE A 243 -19.26 8.74 10.88
N GLU A 244 -19.09 8.97 12.17
CA GLU A 244 -19.92 8.35 13.20
C GLU A 244 -21.04 9.32 13.57
N GLN A 245 -22.29 8.90 13.39
CA GLN A 245 -23.48 9.68 13.76
C GLN A 245 -24.58 8.72 14.25
N ASP A 246 -25.29 9.09 15.31
CA ASP A 246 -26.33 8.26 15.93
C ASP A 246 -25.83 6.84 16.32
N GLY A 247 -24.54 6.70 16.68
CA GLY A 247 -23.90 5.42 17.00
C GLY A 247 -23.67 4.49 15.81
N ALA A 248 -23.89 4.97 14.58
CA ALA A 248 -23.64 4.24 13.34
C ALA A 248 -22.44 4.85 12.59
N PHE A 249 -21.54 3.98 12.13
CA PHE A 249 -20.44 4.36 11.26
C PHE A 249 -20.87 4.35 9.80
N VAL A 250 -20.83 5.52 9.16
CA VAL A 250 -20.96 5.68 7.72
C VAL A 250 -19.56 5.74 7.13
N ALA A 251 -19.07 4.59 6.66
CA ALA A 251 -17.83 4.50 5.91
C ALA A 251 -17.98 5.13 4.52
N ASN A 252 -16.93 5.79 4.05
CA ASN A 252 -16.88 6.49 2.77
C ASN A 252 -18.08 7.41 2.53
N PRO A 253 -18.31 8.39 3.43
CA PRO A 253 -19.51 9.21 3.46
C PRO A 253 -19.70 9.98 2.15
N PRO A 254 -20.90 9.96 1.52
CA PRO A 254 -21.13 10.68 0.26
C PRO A 254 -20.94 12.19 0.47
N PRO A 255 -20.51 12.96 -0.55
CA PRO A 255 -20.27 14.40 -0.40
C PRO A 255 -21.50 15.18 0.08
N SER A 256 -22.70 14.68 -0.23
CA SER A 256 -23.99 15.25 0.16
C SER A 256 -24.41 14.92 1.60
N VAL A 257 -23.65 14.13 2.36
CA VAL A 257 -24.04 13.78 3.73
C VAL A 257 -24.03 15.03 4.61
N PRO A 258 -25.11 15.30 5.37
CA PRO A 258 -25.14 16.42 6.31
C PRO A 258 -24.31 16.10 7.56
N LEU A 259 -23.50 17.06 8.01
CA LEU A 259 -22.69 16.96 9.21
C LEU A 259 -23.51 17.42 10.43
N ARG A 260 -23.94 16.46 11.25
CA ARG A 260 -24.74 16.72 12.46
C ARG A 260 -23.84 17.15 13.62
N ARG A 261 -24.35 17.94 14.59
CA ARG A 261 -23.53 18.48 15.71
C ARG A 261 -22.83 17.41 16.57
N ASP A 262 -23.42 16.24 16.66
CA ASP A 262 -22.97 15.07 17.43
C ASP A 262 -22.10 14.11 16.60
N CYS A 263 -21.82 14.46 15.34
CA CYS A 263 -20.97 13.70 14.45
C CYS A 263 -19.52 13.68 14.93
N GLN A 264 -18.88 12.51 14.87
CA GLN A 264 -17.42 12.40 14.87
C GLN A 264 -16.90 12.10 13.47
N LEU A 265 -15.86 12.82 13.08
CA LEU A 265 -15.17 12.62 11.82
C LEU A 265 -14.04 11.63 12.03
N VAL A 266 -14.02 10.57 11.25
CA VAL A 266 -12.85 9.70 11.14
C VAL A 266 -12.10 10.11 9.89
N ALA A 267 -10.92 10.67 10.08
CA ALA A 267 -10.11 11.24 9.01
C ALA A 267 -8.73 10.59 8.93
N LEU A 268 -8.16 10.67 7.74
CA LEU A 268 -6.78 10.29 7.44
C LEU A 268 -5.98 11.52 7.03
N GLY A 269 -4.79 11.65 7.59
CA GLY A 269 -3.85 12.69 7.20
C GLY A 269 -2.67 12.82 8.16
N SER A 270 -1.80 13.77 7.91
CA SER A 270 -0.63 14.04 8.75
C SER A 270 -0.98 14.92 9.95
N LEU A 271 -0.11 14.92 10.97
CA LEU A 271 -0.23 15.83 12.11
C LEU A 271 -0.23 17.32 11.67
N ALA A 272 0.51 17.66 10.62
CA ALA A 272 0.52 19.01 10.06
C ALA A 272 -0.85 19.38 9.45
N GLN A 273 -1.50 18.46 8.73
CA GLN A 273 -2.84 18.67 8.18
C GLN A 273 -3.89 18.80 9.29
N ARG A 274 -3.72 18.06 10.40
CA ARG A 274 -4.55 18.22 11.59
C ARG A 274 -4.42 19.61 12.21
N GLN A 275 -3.20 20.13 12.34
CA GLN A 275 -2.98 21.50 12.84
C GLN A 275 -3.63 22.56 11.94
N VAL A 276 -3.56 22.39 10.62
CA VAL A 276 -4.26 23.28 9.67
C VAL A 276 -5.79 23.19 9.85
N PHE A 277 -6.33 22.00 10.07
CA PHE A 277 -7.76 21.82 10.38
C PHE A 277 -8.17 22.56 11.65
N ASP A 278 -7.41 22.38 12.73
CA ASP A 278 -7.70 23.04 14.00
C ASP A 278 -7.64 24.56 13.86
N ALA A 279 -6.64 25.10 13.15
CA ALA A 279 -6.54 26.53 12.88
C ALA A 279 -7.67 27.07 12.00
N ALA A 280 -8.15 26.26 11.04
CA ALA A 280 -9.15 26.66 10.04
C ALA A 280 -10.59 26.62 10.56
N TYR A 281 -10.89 25.77 11.54
CA TYR A 281 -12.26 25.48 11.98
C TYR A 281 -12.50 25.60 13.48
N SER A 282 -11.46 25.50 14.31
CA SER A 282 -11.58 25.50 15.78
C SER A 282 -11.33 26.87 16.43
N ASN A 283 -10.90 27.89 15.67
CA ASN A 283 -10.66 29.27 16.16
C ASN A 283 -11.95 30.09 16.45
N GLY A 284 -13.10 29.43 16.67
CA GLY A 284 -14.39 30.07 16.91
C GLY A 284 -15.07 29.70 18.24
N GLU A 285 -14.44 28.86 19.07
CA GLU A 285 -15.00 28.45 20.37
C GLU A 285 -14.41 29.31 21.49
N ALA A 286 -15.05 30.46 21.72
CA ALA A 286 -14.97 31.25 22.95
C ALA A 286 -16.32 31.17 23.67
#